data_AF-A0A499VLT3-F1
#
_entry.id   AF-A0A499VLT3-F1
#
_cell.length_a   1.000
_cell.length_b   1.000
_cell.length_c   1.000
_cell.angle_alpha   90.00
_cell.angle_beta   90.00
_cell.angle_gamma   90.00
#
_symmetry.space_group_name_H-M   'P 1'
#
loop_
_entity.id
_entity.type
_entity.pdbx_description
1 polymer ?
#
loop_
_entity_poly.entity_id
_entity_poly.type
_entity_poly.pdbx_seq_one_letter_code
_entity_poly.pdbx_strand_id
1 'polypeptide(L)'
;MRRAGEEGIALLPIGSQEQHAAHLPMGTDTLLVQEVVDRALDMLAREAGPGVVRLPALPFGHSPHHLFAAAVSLSAATLGAVLDDILDSLVTSGYRRIMVVNGHGGNDEIMRLAVKRFALRSPVTVAACSYWTLTAGEDGAGRPDVTPGHAGWFETSLMLAAHPDLVRTPVPARAPVEPPPCSTPRPTRA
;
A
#
# COMPACT_ATOMS: atom_id res chain seq x y z
N MET A 1 2.99 18.96 -25.51
CA MET A 1 2.10 19.18 -24.35
C MET A 1 1.26 17.92 -24.20
N ARG A 2 1.49 17.11 -23.14
CA ARG A 2 1.22 15.66 -23.16
C ARG A 2 -0.28 15.35 -23.23
N ARG A 3 -0.72 14.75 -24.34
CA ARG A 3 -2.06 14.19 -24.61
C ARG A 3 -2.56 13.12 -23.60
N ALA A 4 -1.78 12.83 -22.55
CA ALA A 4 -2.05 11.72 -21.63
C ALA A 4 -3.16 11.98 -20.60
N GLY A 5 -3.60 13.23 -20.39
CA GLY A 5 -4.56 13.53 -19.32
C GLY A 5 -5.90 12.81 -19.47
N GLU A 6 -6.57 12.96 -20.62
CA GLU A 6 -7.93 12.44 -20.77
C GLU A 6 -7.98 10.93 -21.06
N GLU A 7 -6.98 10.40 -21.76
CA GLU A 7 -6.95 9.00 -22.19
C GLU A 7 -6.07 8.08 -21.32
N GLY A 8 -5.14 8.67 -20.56
CA GLY A 8 -4.20 7.93 -19.72
C GLY A 8 -4.69 7.70 -18.29
N ILE A 9 -4.00 6.81 -17.59
CA ILE A 9 -4.25 6.47 -16.19
C ILE A 9 -3.11 7.02 -15.34
N ALA A 10 -3.43 7.85 -14.34
CA ALA A 10 -2.48 8.19 -13.29
C ALA A 10 -2.48 7.08 -12.23
N LEU A 11 -1.31 6.55 -11.88
CA LEU A 11 -1.17 5.45 -10.94
C LEU A 11 -0.33 5.89 -9.73
N LEU A 12 -0.92 5.85 -8.54
CA LEU A 12 -0.29 6.21 -7.27
C LEU A 12 -0.03 4.96 -6.43
N PRO A 13 1.23 4.53 -6.27
CA PRO A 13 1.59 3.55 -5.23
C PRO A 13 1.61 4.23 -3.85
N ILE A 14 1.11 3.55 -2.82
CA ILE A 14 1.17 4.01 -1.42
C ILE A 14 1.64 2.87 -0.53
N GLY A 15 2.62 3.15 0.33
CA GLY A 15 3.13 2.22 1.35
C GLY A 15 3.09 2.81 2.75
N SER A 16 4.12 2.53 3.55
CA SER A 16 4.30 3.05 4.90
C SER A 16 5.77 3.00 5.32
N GLN A 17 6.06 3.69 6.43
CA GLN A 17 7.33 3.63 7.15
C GLN A 17 7.05 2.96 8.50
N GLU A 18 7.20 1.65 8.54
CA GLU A 18 6.68 0.79 9.60
C GLU A 18 7.69 -0.31 9.95
N GLN A 19 7.82 -0.63 11.24
CA GLN A 19 8.65 -1.75 11.67
C GLN A 19 8.20 -3.07 11.02
N HIS A 20 9.11 -3.85 10.47
CA HIS A 20 8.80 -5.15 9.89
C HIS A 20 9.65 -6.26 10.52
N ALA A 21 9.44 -6.44 11.83
CA ALA A 21 10.22 -7.37 12.66
C ALA A 21 11.74 -7.08 12.56
N ALA A 22 12.57 -8.07 12.90
CA ALA A 22 14.02 -7.90 12.94
C ALA A 22 14.71 -8.10 11.57
N HIS A 23 13.98 -8.63 10.57
CA HIS A 23 14.58 -9.11 9.33
C HIS A 23 14.20 -8.35 8.06
N LEU A 24 13.11 -7.61 8.06
CA LEU A 24 12.70 -6.81 6.90
C LEU A 24 12.94 -5.31 7.13
N PRO A 25 13.21 -4.55 6.07
CA PRO A 25 13.40 -3.11 6.15
C PRO A 25 12.09 -2.40 6.51
N MET A 26 12.20 -1.20 7.09
CA MET A 26 11.01 -0.44 7.49
C MET A 26 10.20 0.15 6.33
N GLY A 27 10.77 0.14 5.13
CA GLY A 27 10.09 0.53 3.90
C GLY A 27 9.49 -0.64 3.13
N THR A 28 9.30 -1.81 3.77
CA THR A 28 8.81 -3.04 3.10
C THR A 28 7.55 -2.77 2.28
N ASP A 29 6.56 -2.10 2.85
CA ASP A 29 5.31 -1.78 2.15
C ASP A 29 5.53 -0.98 0.87
N THR A 30 6.40 0.03 0.93
CA THR A 30 6.73 0.88 -0.22
C THR A 30 7.54 0.11 -1.25
N LEU A 31 8.52 -0.69 -0.83
CA LEU A 31 9.34 -1.51 -1.73
C LEU A 31 8.48 -2.52 -2.49
N LEU A 32 7.62 -3.26 -1.78
CA LEU A 32 6.78 -4.29 -2.38
C LEU A 32 5.72 -3.71 -3.32
N VAL A 33 5.03 -2.62 -2.94
CA VAL A 33 4.04 -2.02 -3.84
C VAL A 33 4.67 -1.44 -5.09
N GLN A 34 5.88 -0.89 -4.99
CA GLN A 34 6.64 -0.42 -6.14
C GLN A 34 7.02 -1.59 -7.06
N GLU A 35 7.56 -2.68 -6.51
CA GLU A 35 7.93 -3.86 -7.29
C GLU A 35 6.73 -4.46 -8.03
N VAL A 36 5.58 -4.60 -7.36
CA VAL A 36 4.36 -5.12 -8.00
C VAL A 36 3.91 -4.21 -9.14
N VAL A 37 3.92 -2.89 -8.91
CA VAL A 37 3.56 -1.91 -9.94
C VAL A 37 4.53 -1.97 -11.12
N ASP A 38 5.83 -2.08 -10.87
CA ASP A 38 6.84 -2.10 -11.92
C ASP A 38 6.72 -3.34 -12.81
N ARG A 39 6.55 -4.52 -12.20
CA ARG A 39 6.28 -5.74 -12.97
C ARG A 39 4.98 -5.66 -13.77
N ALA A 40 3.92 -5.10 -13.19
CA ALA A 40 2.65 -4.94 -13.90
C ALA A 40 2.76 -3.98 -15.09
N LEU A 41 3.51 -2.88 -14.95
CA LEU A 41 3.76 -1.94 -16.03
C LEU A 41 4.63 -2.54 -17.14
N ASP A 42 5.64 -3.34 -16.80
CA ASP A 42 6.45 -4.07 -17.78
C ASP A 42 5.64 -5.10 -18.59
N MET A 43 4.65 -5.73 -17.96
CA MET A 43 3.71 -6.61 -18.64
C MET A 43 2.78 -5.81 -19.56
N LEU A 44 2.18 -4.73 -19.05
CA LEU A 44 1.27 -3.87 -19.81
C LEU A 44 1.94 -3.21 -21.02
N ALA A 45 3.23 -2.84 -20.91
CA ALA A 45 4.00 -2.25 -22.01
C ALA A 45 4.15 -3.17 -23.22
N ARG A 46 3.93 -4.49 -23.06
CA ARG A 46 3.92 -5.48 -24.14
C ARG A 46 2.57 -5.59 -24.84
N GLU A 47 1.54 -4.96 -24.27
CA GLU A 47 0.16 -4.95 -24.77
C GLU A 47 -0.18 -3.57 -25.36
N ALA A 48 -1.18 -3.51 -26.25
CA ALA A 48 -1.70 -2.24 -26.78
C ALA A 48 -2.65 -1.54 -25.78
N GLY A 49 -2.21 -1.40 -24.52
CA GLY A 49 -2.99 -0.85 -23.42
C GLY A 49 -3.02 0.68 -23.36
N PRO A 50 -3.85 1.26 -22.48
CA PRO A 50 -3.84 2.70 -22.24
C PRO A 50 -2.49 3.16 -21.67
N GLY A 51 -2.10 4.40 -21.98
CA GLY A 51 -0.89 4.99 -21.39
C GLY A 51 -1.03 5.15 -19.86
N VAL A 52 -0.06 4.65 -19.10
CA VAL A 52 -0.02 4.79 -17.64
C VAL A 52 1.10 5.74 -17.24
N VAL A 53 0.81 6.66 -16.32
CA VAL A 53 1.80 7.53 -15.69
C VAL A 53 1.87 7.19 -14.21
N ARG A 54 2.96 6.53 -13.83
CA ARG A 54 3.30 6.20 -12.44
C ARG A 54 3.76 7.46 -11.69
N LEU A 55 3.14 7.73 -10.55
CA LEU A 55 3.58 8.74 -9.60
C LEU A 55 4.69 8.17 -8.69
N PRO A 56 5.51 9.03 -8.05
CA PRO A 56 6.32 8.61 -6.92
C PRO A 56 5.45 7.94 -5.85
N ALA A 57 5.95 6.86 -5.25
CA ALA A 57 5.20 6.21 -4.18
C ALA A 57 5.11 7.13 -2.95
N LEU A 58 3.94 7.17 -2.30
CA LEU A 58 3.79 7.83 -1.02
C LEU A 58 4.36 6.92 0.09
N PRO A 59 5.47 7.31 0.76
CA PRO A 59 6.19 6.41 1.67
C PRO A 59 5.66 6.45 3.11
N PHE A 60 4.67 7.30 3.40
CA PHE A 60 4.11 7.45 4.73
C PHE A 60 2.61 7.11 4.72
N GLY A 61 2.24 6.14 5.54
CA GLY A 61 0.88 5.66 5.69
C GLY A 61 0.31 5.93 7.08
N HIS A 62 -0.73 5.18 7.43
CA HIS A 62 -1.35 5.16 8.74
C HIS A 62 -0.96 3.89 9.51
N SER A 63 0.01 3.99 10.42
CA SER A 63 0.42 2.92 11.31
C SER A 63 0.64 3.38 12.77
N PRO A 64 -0.43 3.80 13.47
CA PRO A 64 -0.31 4.21 14.87
C PRO A 64 0.04 3.05 15.81
N HIS A 65 -0.20 1.80 15.38
CA HIS A 65 0.00 0.57 16.15
C HIS A 65 1.46 0.08 16.12
N HIS A 66 2.32 0.68 15.28
CA HIS A 66 3.74 0.35 15.17
C HIS A 66 4.66 1.54 15.43
N LEU A 67 4.25 2.52 16.25
CA LEU A 67 5.02 3.73 16.59
C LEU A 67 6.24 3.45 17.50
N PHE A 68 7.20 2.69 16.98
CA PHE A 68 8.51 2.46 17.58
C PHE A 68 9.57 2.29 16.49
N ALA A 69 10.85 2.26 16.87
CA ALA A 69 11.98 2.09 15.95
C ALA A 69 11.99 3.06 14.75
N ALA A 70 11.67 4.36 14.95
CA ALA A 70 11.60 5.37 13.89
C ALA A 70 10.47 5.18 12.84
N ALA A 71 9.41 4.45 13.20
CA ALA A 71 8.18 4.43 12.40
C ALA A 71 7.55 5.82 12.34
N VAL A 72 7.02 6.17 11.17
CA VAL A 72 6.37 7.46 10.92
C VAL A 72 4.95 7.18 10.45
N SER A 73 3.96 7.64 11.23
CA SER A 73 2.55 7.47 10.90
C SER A 73 1.88 8.83 10.74
N LEU A 74 1.14 8.97 9.64
CA LEU A 74 0.16 10.04 9.50
C LEU A 74 -1.08 9.71 10.33
N SER A 75 -1.78 10.75 10.79
CA SER A 75 -3.14 10.57 11.31
C SER A 75 -4.07 10.17 10.15
N ALA A 76 -5.17 9.48 10.44
CA ALA A 76 -6.15 9.12 9.42
C ALA A 76 -6.69 10.35 8.66
N ALA A 77 -6.93 11.44 9.38
CA ALA A 77 -7.36 12.72 8.79
C ALA A 77 -6.28 13.32 7.88
N THR A 78 -5.01 13.28 8.29
CA THR A 78 -3.88 13.79 7.50
C THR A 78 -3.68 12.97 6.24
N LEU A 79 -3.70 11.63 6.33
CA LEU A 79 -3.56 10.77 5.16
C LEU A 79 -4.72 11.01 4.17
N GLY A 80 -5.95 11.15 4.67
CA GLY A 80 -7.10 11.52 3.85
C GLY A 80 -6.91 12.86 3.12
N ALA A 81 -6.45 13.89 3.83
CA ALA A 81 -6.18 15.20 3.24
C ALA A 81 -5.06 15.16 2.17
N VAL A 82 -3.98 14.42 2.43
CA VAL A 82 -2.91 14.21 1.44
C VAL A 82 -3.45 13.53 0.17
N LEU A 83 -4.30 12.52 0.32
CA LEU A 83 -4.92 11.85 -0.82
C LEU A 83 -5.87 12.79 -1.57
N ASP A 84 -6.68 13.60 -0.86
CA ASP A 84 -7.54 14.61 -1.49
C ASP A 84 -6.72 15.60 -2.34
N ASP A 85 -5.62 16.15 -1.80
CA ASP A 85 -4.74 17.10 -2.50
C ASP A 85 -4.07 16.48 -3.74
N ILE A 86 -3.62 15.22 -3.65
CA ILE A 86 -3.03 14.49 -4.78
C ILE A 86 -4.08 14.27 -5.87
N LEU A 87 -5.27 13.79 -5.52
CA LEU A 87 -6.34 13.54 -6.48
C LEU A 87 -6.80 14.84 -7.16
N ASP A 88 -6.99 15.92 -6.40
CA ASP A 88 -7.35 17.23 -6.94
C ASP A 88 -6.25 17.77 -7.88
N SER A 89 -4.97 17.56 -7.54
CA SER A 89 -3.83 17.92 -8.41
C SER A 89 -3.82 17.14 -9.73
N LEU A 90 -4.13 15.83 -9.69
CA LEU A 90 -4.19 14.99 -10.88
C LEU A 90 -5.34 15.39 -11.82
N VAL A 91 -6.52 15.68 -11.25
CA VAL A 91 -7.68 16.16 -12.02
C VAL A 91 -7.39 17.51 -12.65
N THR A 92 -6.78 18.43 -11.90
CA THR A 92 -6.35 19.74 -12.37
C THR A 92 -5.34 19.62 -13.52
N SER A 93 -4.45 18.62 -13.44
CA SER A 93 -3.47 18.29 -14.48
C SER A 93 -4.08 17.58 -15.71
N GLY A 94 -5.39 17.32 -15.71
CA GLY A 94 -6.13 16.77 -16.84
C GLY A 94 -6.46 15.28 -16.74
N TYR A 95 -6.02 14.57 -15.68
CA TYR A 95 -6.36 13.15 -15.52
C TYR A 95 -7.85 12.94 -15.24
N ARG A 96 -8.42 11.92 -15.89
CA ARG A 96 -9.81 11.46 -15.63
C ARG A 96 -9.89 10.04 -15.12
N ARG A 97 -8.79 9.28 -15.19
CA ARG A 97 -8.66 7.91 -14.69
C ARG A 97 -7.48 7.86 -13.72
N ILE A 98 -7.75 7.50 -12.48
CA ILE A 98 -6.76 7.46 -11.40
C ILE A 98 -6.87 6.12 -10.69
N MET A 99 -5.72 5.49 -10.43
CA MET A 99 -5.62 4.22 -9.71
C MET A 99 -4.69 4.41 -8.51
N VAL A 100 -5.14 4.04 -7.32
CA VAL A 100 -4.31 3.98 -6.11
C VAL A 100 -4.01 2.51 -5.78
N VAL A 101 -2.73 2.15 -5.68
CA VAL A 101 -2.30 0.79 -5.36
C VAL A 101 -1.63 0.80 -4.00
N ASN A 102 -2.20 0.09 -3.05
CA ASN A 102 -1.79 0.09 -1.65
C ASN A 102 -0.92 -1.12 -1.29
N GLY A 103 0.12 -0.83 -0.50
CA GLY A 103 1.08 -1.78 0.06
C GLY A 103 0.99 -1.97 1.57
N HIS A 104 0.14 -1.21 2.29
CA HIS A 104 0.08 -1.25 3.76
C HIS A 104 -1.35 -1.41 4.30
N GLY A 105 -1.58 -2.38 5.19
CA GLY A 105 -2.92 -2.68 5.71
C GLY A 105 -3.62 -1.49 6.37
N GLY A 106 -2.88 -0.69 7.14
CA GLY A 106 -3.45 0.46 7.86
C GLY A 106 -3.96 1.60 6.98
N ASN A 107 -3.60 1.61 5.69
CA ASN A 107 -4.10 2.60 4.74
C ASN A 107 -5.47 2.23 4.13
N ASP A 108 -5.86 0.95 4.13
CA ASP A 108 -6.90 0.43 3.23
C ASP A 108 -8.25 1.14 3.41
N GLU A 109 -8.75 1.26 4.65
CA GLU A 109 -10.03 1.92 4.94
C GLU A 109 -10.00 3.43 4.62
N ILE A 110 -8.91 4.11 4.98
CA ILE A 110 -8.73 5.56 4.77
C ILE A 110 -8.66 5.87 3.27
N MET A 111 -7.87 5.09 2.54
CA MET A 111 -7.72 5.20 1.09
C MET A 111 -9.06 4.96 0.39
N ARG A 112 -9.77 3.89 0.73
CA ARG A 112 -11.08 3.58 0.13
C ARG A 112 -12.09 4.68 0.40
N LEU A 113 -12.12 5.22 1.61
CA LEU A 113 -13.00 6.33 1.96
C LEU A 113 -12.66 7.61 1.15
N ALA A 114 -11.37 7.97 1.06
CA ALA A 114 -10.92 9.13 0.29
C ALA A 114 -11.30 8.98 -1.20
N VAL A 115 -10.98 7.85 -1.82
CA VAL A 115 -11.31 7.55 -3.22
C VAL A 115 -12.83 7.59 -3.47
N LYS A 116 -13.63 6.96 -2.58
CA LYS A 116 -15.10 6.98 -2.71
C LYS A 116 -15.66 8.40 -2.58
N ARG A 117 -15.20 9.18 -1.60
CA ARG A 117 -15.62 10.58 -1.41
C ARG A 117 -15.24 11.43 -2.63
N PHE A 118 -14.05 11.22 -3.18
CA PHE A 118 -13.57 11.94 -4.36
C PHE A 118 -14.41 11.63 -5.61
N ALA A 119 -14.66 10.34 -5.88
CA ALA A 119 -15.45 9.90 -7.03
C ALA A 119 -16.90 10.42 -7.00
N LEU A 120 -17.47 10.68 -5.82
CA LEU A 120 -18.81 11.26 -5.68
C LEU A 120 -18.88 12.76 -6.00
N ARG A 121 -17.75 13.49 -5.94
CA ARG A 121 -17.70 14.95 -6.11
C ARG A 121 -17.09 15.41 -7.44
N SER A 122 -16.57 14.50 -8.25
CA SER A 122 -15.82 14.82 -9.47
C SER A 122 -16.14 13.85 -10.62
N PRO A 123 -16.28 14.33 -11.87
CA PRO A 123 -16.60 13.49 -13.03
C PRO A 123 -15.37 12.70 -13.51
N VAL A 124 -14.87 11.81 -12.66
CA VAL A 124 -13.65 11.02 -12.87
C VAL A 124 -13.86 9.57 -12.47
N THR A 125 -13.03 8.68 -13.00
CA THR A 125 -12.91 7.30 -12.51
C THR A 125 -11.72 7.22 -11.58
N VAL A 126 -11.97 6.99 -10.29
CA VAL A 126 -10.92 6.72 -9.30
C VAL A 126 -11.14 5.33 -8.72
N ALA A 127 -10.11 4.49 -8.79
CA ALA A 127 -10.11 3.16 -8.24
C ALA A 127 -8.98 3.00 -7.20
N ALA A 128 -9.17 2.06 -6.28
CA ALA A 128 -8.19 1.75 -5.26
C ALA A 128 -8.17 0.25 -4.99
N CYS A 129 -6.99 -0.34 -4.86
CA CYS A 129 -6.86 -1.71 -4.39
C CYS A 129 -5.60 -1.86 -3.53
N SER A 130 -5.62 -2.86 -2.66
CA SER A 130 -4.38 -3.34 -2.05
C SER A 130 -3.82 -4.47 -2.90
N TYR A 131 -2.51 -4.50 -3.16
CA TYR A 131 -1.96 -5.39 -4.20
C TYR A 131 -2.24 -6.88 -3.93
N TRP A 132 -2.30 -7.30 -2.66
CA TRP A 132 -2.63 -8.67 -2.27
C TRP A 132 -4.08 -9.07 -2.59
N THR A 133 -5.00 -8.11 -2.70
CA THR A 133 -6.42 -8.38 -3.03
C THR A 133 -6.63 -8.73 -4.49
N LEU A 134 -5.69 -8.39 -5.38
CA LEU A 134 -5.79 -8.69 -6.82
C LEU A 134 -5.65 -10.18 -7.13
N THR A 135 -4.93 -10.91 -6.27
CA THR A 135 -4.69 -12.36 -6.42
C THR A 135 -5.70 -13.24 -5.68
N ALA A 136 -6.67 -12.65 -4.96
CA ALA A 136 -7.55 -13.38 -4.05
C ALA A 136 -8.53 -14.36 -4.73
N GLY A 137 -8.62 -14.36 -6.06
CA GLY A 137 -9.49 -15.25 -6.84
C GLY A 137 -8.78 -16.26 -7.74
N GLU A 138 -7.44 -16.20 -7.85
CA GLU A 138 -6.68 -17.08 -8.76
C GLU A 138 -6.08 -18.31 -8.05
N ASP A 139 -6.06 -18.33 -6.71
CA ASP A 139 -5.35 -19.35 -5.95
C ASP A 139 -6.26 -20.47 -5.46
N GLY A 140 -6.39 -21.50 -6.30
CA GLY A 140 -6.71 -22.84 -5.82
C GLY A 140 -5.56 -23.37 -4.95
N ALA A 141 -5.83 -23.56 -3.67
CA ALA A 141 -5.02 -24.28 -2.67
C ALA A 141 -3.72 -23.59 -2.15
N GLY A 142 -3.73 -23.25 -0.86
CA GLY A 142 -2.50 -23.29 -0.03
C GLY A 142 -2.00 -21.99 0.60
N ARG A 143 -2.65 -20.84 0.37
CA ARG A 143 -2.30 -19.61 1.11
C ARG A 143 -2.82 -19.72 2.56
N PRO A 144 -1.98 -19.46 3.58
CA PRO A 144 -2.43 -19.30 4.95
C PRO A 144 -3.55 -18.26 5.08
N ASP A 145 -4.47 -18.49 6.01
CA ASP A 145 -5.67 -17.66 6.23
C ASP A 145 -5.37 -16.17 6.45
N VAL A 146 -4.16 -15.83 6.91
CA VAL A 146 -3.73 -14.44 7.16
C VAL A 146 -2.80 -13.99 6.03
N THR A 147 -3.40 -13.47 4.95
CA THR A 147 -2.70 -12.80 3.85
C THR A 147 -3.18 -11.33 3.78
N PRO A 148 -2.28 -10.32 3.74
CA PRO A 148 -0.82 -10.45 3.63
C PRO A 148 -0.15 -10.83 4.95
N GLY A 149 -0.66 -10.36 6.09
CA GLY A 149 -0.05 -10.55 7.41
C GLY A 149 1.24 -9.73 7.61
N HIS A 150 1.45 -9.20 8.82
CA HIS A 150 2.52 -8.23 9.12
C HIS A 150 3.90 -8.87 9.30
N ALA A 151 4.90 -8.52 8.48
CA ALA A 151 6.23 -9.14 8.45
C ALA A 151 6.17 -10.68 8.39
N GLY A 152 5.13 -11.20 7.76
CA GLY A 152 4.79 -12.62 7.72
C GLY A 152 5.49 -13.37 6.59
N TRP A 153 5.04 -14.60 6.36
CA TRP A 153 5.52 -15.44 5.26
C TRP A 153 5.37 -14.74 3.91
N PHE A 154 4.26 -14.02 3.70
CA PHE A 154 3.91 -13.39 2.42
C PHE A 154 4.91 -12.28 2.09
N GLU A 155 5.02 -11.25 2.93
CA GLU A 155 5.95 -10.12 2.72
C GLU A 155 7.40 -10.58 2.70
N THR A 156 7.78 -11.51 3.57
CA THR A 156 9.15 -12.05 3.60
C THR A 156 9.47 -12.78 2.29
N SER A 157 8.54 -13.58 1.76
CA SER A 157 8.75 -14.31 0.49
C SER A 157 8.84 -13.34 -0.69
N LEU A 158 7.98 -12.31 -0.72
CA LEU A 158 8.03 -11.29 -1.75
C LEU A 158 9.33 -10.46 -1.68
N MET A 159 9.77 -10.09 -0.47
CA MET A 159 11.03 -9.38 -0.28
C MET A 159 12.25 -10.23 -0.66
N LEU A 160 12.25 -11.54 -0.35
CA LEU A 160 13.30 -12.46 -0.83
C LEU A 160 13.33 -12.57 -2.36
N ALA A 161 12.18 -12.48 -3.02
CA ALA A 161 12.08 -12.52 -4.47
C ALA A 161 12.44 -11.20 -5.16
N ALA A 162 12.15 -10.05 -4.54
CA ALA A 162 12.33 -8.72 -5.09
C ALA A 162 13.66 -8.06 -4.70
N HIS A 163 14.02 -8.16 -3.41
CA HIS A 163 15.15 -7.49 -2.80
C HIS A 163 15.85 -8.41 -1.77
N PRO A 164 16.41 -9.55 -2.19
CA PRO A 164 17.00 -10.53 -1.26
C PRO A 164 18.08 -9.92 -0.37
N ASP A 165 18.86 -8.97 -0.88
CA ASP A 165 19.94 -8.30 -0.14
C ASP A 165 19.46 -7.42 1.03
N LEU A 166 18.16 -7.07 1.05
CA LEU A 166 17.55 -6.29 2.12
C LEU A 166 16.94 -7.16 3.22
N VAL A 167 16.91 -8.48 3.05
CA VAL A 167 16.38 -9.43 4.03
C VAL A 167 17.50 -9.94 4.92
N ARG A 168 17.42 -9.67 6.23
CA ARG A 168 18.40 -10.19 7.18
C ARG A 168 18.25 -11.70 7.34
N THR A 169 19.35 -12.42 7.14
CA THR A 169 19.44 -13.86 7.39
C THR A 169 20.19 -14.17 8.69
N PRO A 170 19.79 -15.20 9.46
CA PRO A 170 18.64 -16.07 9.22
C PRO A 170 17.31 -15.35 9.51
N VAL A 171 16.26 -15.70 8.75
CA VAL A 171 14.90 -15.21 9.02
C VAL A 171 14.43 -15.81 10.35
N PRO A 172 14.08 -14.98 11.36
CA PRO A 172 13.64 -15.47 12.65
C PRO A 172 12.35 -16.30 12.51
N ALA A 173 12.27 -17.42 13.22
CA ALA A 173 10.99 -18.11 13.39
C ALA A 173 10.03 -17.19 14.17
N ARG A 174 8.84 -16.93 13.62
CA ARG A 174 7.82 -16.14 14.31
C ARG A 174 7.15 -17.00 15.38
N ALA A 175 7.31 -16.63 16.65
CA ALA A 175 6.48 -17.20 17.71
C ALA A 175 5.01 -16.80 17.47
N PRO A 176 4.03 -17.70 17.72
CA PRO A 176 2.62 -17.32 17.69
C PRO A 176 2.39 -16.11 18.60
N VAL A 177 1.85 -15.03 18.05
CA VAL A 177 1.44 -13.87 18.85
C VAL A 177 -0.04 -14.04 19.11
N GLU A 178 -0.42 -14.40 20.33
CA GLU A 178 -1.81 -14.28 20.76
C GLU A 178 -2.20 -12.79 20.67
N PRO A 179 -3.33 -12.43 20.05
CA PRO A 179 -3.78 -11.05 20.05
C PRO A 179 -3.95 -10.61 21.50
N PRO A 180 -3.44 -9.41 21.87
CA PRO A 180 -3.66 -8.91 23.22
C PRO A 180 -5.17 -8.82 23.46
N PRO A 181 -5.66 -9.16 24.67
CA PRO A 181 -7.08 -9.09 24.98
C PRO A 181 -7.58 -7.67 24.71
N CYS A 182 -8.76 -7.57 24.08
CA CYS A 182 -9.38 -6.33 23.60
C CYS A 182 -9.59 -5.27 24.71
N SER A 183 -9.43 -5.67 25.97
CA SER A 183 -9.56 -4.83 27.16
C SER A 183 -8.47 -5.13 28.20
N THR A 184 -7.25 -4.65 27.97
CA THR A 184 -6.35 -4.38 29.10
C THR A 184 -6.71 -3.02 29.67
N PRO A 185 -7.29 -2.92 30.90
CA PRO A 185 -7.53 -1.62 31.52
C PRO A 185 -6.20 -0.86 31.63
N ARG A 186 -6.17 0.39 31.17
CA ARG A 186 -4.97 1.24 31.35
C ARG A 186 -4.72 1.38 32.85
N PRO A 187 -3.47 1.25 33.32
CA PRO A 187 -3.16 1.56 34.70
C PRO A 187 -3.57 3.00 34.98
N THR A 188 -4.39 3.19 36.03
CA THR A 188 -4.73 4.52 36.53
C THR A 188 -3.44 5.24 36.88
N ARG A 189 -3.20 6.38 36.23
CA ARG A 189 -2.11 7.27 36.64
C ARG A 189 -2.39 7.70 38.08
N ALA A 190 -1.48 7.35 38.99
CA ALA A 190 -1.43 7.90 40.34
C ALA A 190 -0.98 9.36 40.31
#